data_AF-A0A2T5JWA8-F1
#
_entry.id   AF-A0A2T5JWA8-F1
#
_cell.length_a   1.000
_cell.length_b   1.000
_cell.length_c   1.000
_cell.angle_alpha   90.00
_cell.angle_beta   90.00
_cell.angle_gamma   90.00
#
_symmetry.space_group_name_H-M   'P 1'
#
loop_
_entity.id
_entity.type
_entity.pdbx_description
1 polymer ?
#
loop_
_entity_poly.entity_id
_entity_poly.type
_entity_poly.pdbx_seq_one_letter_code
_entity_poly.pdbx_strand_id
1 'polypeptide(L)'
;MNQEIDESILDTLENGVKTSLQIIELMIVAIRRHNQQAADDIDALVNAGKARLVLQADVNGLELFAVGTDNKVIGGPLLAYHRGDNEVCH
;
A
#
# COMPACT_ATOMS: atom_id res chain seq x y z
N MET A 1 26.19 -2.34 18.31
CA MET A 1 25.33 -2.78 19.42
C MET A 1 24.04 -3.25 18.79
N ASN A 2 23.87 -4.55 18.57
CA ASN A 2 22.60 -5.08 18.09
C ASN A 2 21.63 -5.01 19.27
N GLN A 3 20.65 -4.13 19.21
CA GLN A 3 19.53 -4.18 20.14
C GLN A 3 18.75 -5.45 19.80
N GLU A 4 18.75 -6.42 20.72
CA GLU A 4 17.87 -7.58 20.60
C GLU A 4 16.43 -7.07 20.69
N ILE A 5 15.65 -7.30 19.64
CA ILE A 5 14.24 -6.98 19.60
C ILE A 5 13.51 -8.10 20.34
N ASP A 6 12.65 -7.73 21.29
CA ASP A 6 11.79 -8.66 22.04
C ASP A 6 10.92 -9.48 21.08
N GLU A 7 10.75 -10.78 21.35
CA GLU A 7 9.93 -11.70 20.55
C GLU A 7 8.50 -11.17 20.36
N SER A 8 7.91 -10.58 21.41
CA SER A 8 6.57 -9.97 21.33
C SER A 8 6.50 -8.76 20.38
N ILE A 9 7.60 -8.02 20.25
CA ILE A 9 7.71 -6.93 19.27
C ILE A 9 7.82 -7.50 17.86
N LEU A 10 8.60 -8.57 17.66
CA LEU A 10 8.69 -9.24 16.36
C LEU A 10 7.34 -9.79 15.90
N ASP A 11 6.59 -10.43 16.80
CA ASP A 11 5.23 -10.92 16.53
C ASP A 11 4.28 -9.79 16.14
N THR A 12 4.38 -8.65 16.84
CA THR A 12 3.58 -7.46 16.54
C THR A 12 3.93 -6.88 15.17
N LEU A 13 5.22 -6.85 14.82
CA LEU A 13 5.67 -6.38 13.50
C LEU A 13 5.21 -7.32 12.38
N GLU A 14 5.29 -8.63 12.58
CA GLU A 14 4.79 -9.63 11.64
C GLU A 14 3.28 -9.49 11.39
N ASN A 15 2.51 -9.24 12.45
CA ASN A 15 1.08 -8.93 12.35
C ASN A 15 0.84 -7.59 11.61
N GLY A 16 1.70 -6.59 11.84
CA GLY A 16 1.68 -5.32 11.12
C GLY A 16 1.92 -5.48 9.62
N VAL A 17 2.87 -6.35 9.23
CA VAL A 17 3.14 -6.69 7.83
C VAL A 17 1.91 -7.34 7.18
N LYS A 18 1.33 -8.36 7.82
CA LYS A 18 0.12 -9.05 7.30
C LYS A 18 -1.05 -8.10 7.14
N THR A 19 -1.28 -7.24 8.13
CA THR A 19 -2.35 -6.22 8.08
C THR A 19 -2.12 -5.23 6.93
N SER A 20 -0.87 -4.78 6.75
CA SER A 20 -0.52 -3.85 5.67
C SER A 20 -0.76 -4.46 4.28
N LEU A 21 -0.43 -5.74 4.10
CA LEU A 21 -0.70 -6.46 2.86
C LEU A 21 -2.20 -6.55 2.57
N GLN A 22 -3.01 -6.87 3.57
CA GLN A 22 -4.47 -6.90 3.42
C GLN A 22 -5.05 -5.53 3.05
N ILE A 23 -4.52 -4.44 3.62
CA ILE A 23 -4.94 -3.07 3.26
C ILE A 23 -4.57 -2.76 1.81
N ILE A 24 -3.37 -3.10 1.36
CA ILE A 24 -2.94 -2.92 -0.03
C ILE A 24 -3.89 -3.68 -0.98
N GLU A 25 -4.21 -4.93 -0.68
CA GLU A 25 -5.16 -5.73 -1.48
C GLU A 25 -6.53 -5.05 -1.58
N LEU A 26 -7.06 -4.53 -0.48
CA LEU A 26 -8.33 -3.80 -0.47
C LEU A 26 -8.27 -2.52 -1.32
N MET A 27 -7.17 -1.78 -1.27
CA MET A 27 -6.97 -0.58 -2.09
C MET A 27 -6.86 -0.93 -3.58
N ILE A 28 -6.20 -2.03 -3.94
CA ILE A 28 -6.18 -2.54 -5.33
C ILE A 28 -7.58 -2.95 -5.79
N VAL A 29 -8.38 -3.61 -4.93
CA VAL A 29 -9.78 -3.93 -5.23
C VAL A 29 -10.61 -2.66 -5.47
N ALA A 30 -10.40 -1.60 -4.67
CA ALA A 30 -11.07 -0.33 -4.88
C ALA A 30 -10.66 0.31 -6.23
N ILE A 31 -9.37 0.36 -6.55
CA ILE A 31 -8.89 0.83 -7.85
C ILE A 31 -9.55 0.04 -8.98
N ARG A 32 -9.56 -1.30 -8.90
CA ARG A 32 -10.13 -2.18 -9.91
C ARG A 32 -11.62 -1.91 -10.16
N ARG A 33 -12.39 -1.62 -9.10
CA ARG A 33 -13.82 -1.26 -9.22
C ARG A 33 -14.06 0.02 -9.99
N HIS A 34 -13.14 0.99 -9.91
CA HIS A 34 -13.27 2.28 -10.61
C HIS A 34 -12.57 2.28 -11.98
N ASN A 35 -11.45 1.56 -12.11
CA ASN A 35 -10.65 1.49 -13.31
C ASN A 35 -9.91 0.13 -13.40
N GLN A 36 -10.53 -0.83 -14.07
CA GLN A 36 -9.98 -2.18 -14.29
C GLN A 36 -8.61 -2.13 -14.98
N GLN A 37 -8.46 -1.31 -16.03
CA GLN A 37 -7.21 -1.23 -16.79
C GLN A 37 -6.05 -0.73 -15.93
N ALA A 38 -6.29 0.28 -15.09
CA ALA A 38 -5.26 0.78 -14.18
C ALA A 38 -4.81 -0.30 -13.17
N ALA A 39 -5.74 -1.09 -12.64
CA ALA A 39 -5.40 -2.20 -11.76
C ALA A 39 -4.57 -3.28 -12.48
N ASP A 40 -4.94 -3.63 -13.71
CA ASP A 40 -4.22 -4.62 -14.51
C ASP A 40 -2.80 -4.13 -14.87
N ASP A 41 -2.62 -2.83 -15.14
CA ASP A 41 -1.31 -2.22 -15.39
C ASP A 41 -0.42 -2.25 -14.14
N ILE A 42 -1.00 -1.98 -12.96
CA ILE A 42 -0.30 -2.10 -11.67
C ILE A 42 0.16 -3.55 -11.44
N ASP A 43 -0.76 -4.51 -11.61
CA ASP A 43 -0.46 -5.93 -11.45
C ASP A 43 0.66 -6.38 -12.41
N ALA A 44 0.64 -5.90 -13.67
CA ALA A 44 1.70 -6.19 -14.63
C ALA A 44 3.07 -5.63 -14.20
N LEU A 45 3.12 -4.41 -13.66
CA LEU A 45 4.36 -3.81 -13.15
C LEU A 45 4.92 -4.54 -11.93
N VAL A 46 4.05 -4.93 -10.99
CA VAL A 46 4.44 -5.65 -9.77
C VAL A 46 4.90 -7.06 -10.12
N ASN A 47 4.15 -7.81 -10.93
CA ASN A 47 4.50 -9.17 -11.34
C ASN A 47 5.77 -9.23 -12.19
N ALA A 48 6.07 -8.17 -12.95
CA ALA A 48 7.32 -8.03 -13.69
C ALA A 48 8.51 -7.61 -12.81
N GLY A 49 8.31 -7.38 -11.50
CA GLY A 49 9.34 -6.90 -10.58
C GLY A 49 9.82 -5.47 -10.89
N LYS A 50 9.04 -4.70 -11.66
CA LYS A 50 9.39 -3.32 -12.05
C LYS A 50 8.94 -2.28 -11.02
N ALA A 51 7.96 -2.65 -10.19
CA ALA A 51 7.49 -1.84 -9.09
C ALA A 51 7.17 -2.70 -7.86
N ARG A 52 7.22 -2.07 -6.69
CA ARG A 52 6.62 -2.59 -5.46
C ARG A 52 5.55 -1.63 -4.97
N LEU A 53 4.53 -2.17 -4.31
CA LEU A 53 3.52 -1.36 -3.65
C LEU A 53 3.99 -0.96 -2.26
N VAL A 54 3.82 0.32 -1.93
CA VAL A 54 4.15 0.87 -0.61
C VAL A 54 2.91 1.55 -0.06
N LEU A 55 2.50 1.11 1.12
CA LEU A 55 1.47 1.77 1.91
C LEU A 55 2.14 2.78 2.83
N GLN A 56 1.84 4.06 2.62
CA GLN A 56 2.21 5.12 3.55
C GLN A 56 1.03 5.39 4.47
N ALA A 57 1.26 5.32 5.77
CA ALA A 57 0.25 5.59 6.79
C ALA A 57 0.71 6.73 7.68
N ASP A 58 -0.20 7.66 7.97
CA ASP A 58 0.02 8.70 8.97
C ASP A 58 -1.24 8.90 9.83
N VAL A 59 -1.23 9.93 10.68
CA VAL A 59 -2.37 10.26 11.54
C VAL A 59 -3.62 10.71 10.76
N ASN A 60 -3.44 11.13 9.50
CA ASN A 60 -4.46 11.70 8.64
C ASN A 60 -5.02 10.68 7.65
N GLY A 61 -4.33 9.59 7.35
CA GLY A 61 -4.80 8.68 6.31
C GLY A 61 -3.85 7.58 5.88
N LEU A 62 -4.18 7.03 4.73
CA LEU A 62 -3.45 5.97 4.05
C LEU A 62 -3.31 6.32 2.57
N GLU A 63 -2.09 6.24 2.05
CA GLU A 63 -1.80 6.44 0.63
C GLU A 63 -1.07 5.23 0.08
N LEU A 64 -1.50 4.75 -1.09
CA LEU A 64 -0.86 3.65 -1.81
C LEU A 64 -0.01 4.21 -2.94
N PHE A 65 1.26 3.81 -3.01
CA PHE A 65 2.18 4.21 -4.07
C PHE A 65 2.76 3.00 -4.81
N ALA A 66 3.03 3.18 -6.10
CA ALA A 66 3.96 2.34 -6.83
C ALA A 66 5.38 2.93 -6.71
N VAL A 67 6.33 2.12 -6.24
CA VAL A 67 7.74 2.51 -6.13
C VAL A 67 8.58 1.65 -7.06
N GLY A 68 9.33 2.31 -7.95
CA GLY A 68 10.21 1.67 -8.91
C GLY A 68 11.46 1.05 -8.29
N THR A 69 12.22 0.33 -9.12
CA THR A 69 13.49 -0.31 -8.72
C THR A 69 14.57 0.70 -8.33
N ASP A 70 14.44 1.96 -8.75
CA ASP A 70 15.30 3.09 -8.36
C ASP A 70 14.86 3.77 -7.04
N ASN A 71 13.91 3.16 -6.32
CA ASN A 71 13.28 3.67 -5.11
C ASN A 71 12.54 5.02 -5.30
N LYS A 72 12.16 5.37 -6.52
CA LYS A 72 11.32 6.55 -6.78
C LYS A 72 9.86 6.15 -6.93
N VAL A 73 8.98 7.06 -6.50
CA VAL A 73 7.55 6.93 -6.75
C VAL A 73 7.31 7.06 -8.26
N ILE A 74 6.55 6.11 -8.82
CA ILE A 74 6.12 6.13 -10.21
C ILE A 74 4.81 6.93 -10.25
N GLY A 75 4.88 8.20 -10.65
CA GLY A 75 3.71 9.08 -10.68
C GLY A 75 3.36 9.66 -9.30
N GLY A 76 2.09 9.56 -8.91
CA GLY A 76 1.56 10.01 -7.61
C GLY A 76 0.91 8.88 -6.82
N PRO A 77 0.12 9.18 -5.78
CA PRO A 77 -0.68 8.19 -5.07
C PRO A 77 -1.61 7.46 -6.06
N LEU A 78 -1.59 6.13 -6.02
CA LEU A 78 -2.50 5.28 -6.77
C LEU A 78 -3.92 5.37 -6.20
N LEU A 79 -4.00 5.47 -4.88
CA LEU A 79 -5.24 5.68 -4.13
C LEU A 79 -4.89 6.31 -2.79
N ALA A 80 -5.70 7.27 -2.35
CA ALA A 80 -5.56 7.91 -1.04
C ALA A 80 -6.89 7.81 -0.28
N TYR A 81 -6.79 7.47 1.01
CA TYR A 81 -7.86 7.58 1.97
C TYR A 81 -7.45 8.61 3.01
N HIS A 82 -8.21 9.69 3.13
CA HIS A 82 -8.04 10.69 4.17
C HIS A 82 -9.16 10.56 5.19
N ARG A 83 -8.78 10.53 6.47
CA ARG A 83 -9.72 10.48 7.58
C ARG A 83 -10.48 11.79 7.65
N GLY A 84 -11.81 11.71 7.62
CA GLY A 84 -12.68 12.89 7.69
C GLY A 84 -13.18 13.37 6.33
N ASP A 85 -12.58 12.90 5.23
CA ASP A 85 -13.11 13.07 3.89
C ASP A 85 -14.25 12.05 3.68
N ASN A 86 -15.40 12.35 4.29
CA ASN A 86 -16.64 11.60 4.06
C ASN A 86 -17.31 12.09 2.76
N GLU A 87 -16.70 11.81 1.61
CA GLU A 87 -17.47 11.63 0.39
C GLU A 87 -17.70 10.13 0.21
N VAL A 88 -18.81 9.67 0.78
CA VAL A 88 -19.30 8.31 0.58
C VAL A 88 -19.57 8.16 -0.93
N CYS A 89 -18.77 7.36 -1.63
CA CYS A 89 -19.10 6.93 -2.99
C CYS A 89 -20.47 6.22 -2.95
N HIS A 90 -21.50 6.90 -3.44
CA HIS A 90 -22.81 6.33 -3.75
C HIS A 90 -22.80 5.69 -5.13
#